data_AF-A0A2V2DK24-F1
#
_entry.id   AF-A0A2V2DK24-F1
#
_cell.length_a   1.000
_cell.length_b   1.000
_cell.length_c   1.000
_cell.angle_alpha   90.00
_cell.angle_beta   90.00
_cell.angle_gamma   90.00
#
_symmetry.space_group_name_H-M   'P 1'
#
loop_
_entity.id
_entity.type
_entity.pdbx_description
1 polymer ?
#
loop_
_entity_poly.entity_id
_entity_poly.type
_entity_poly.pdbx_seq_one_letter_code
_entity_poly.pdbx_strand_id
1 'polypeptide(L)' 'MEGNWREWKIGRKTVFSETGPEGCVRFEGIITEVHEDHLICKADGMRLWIDEDTAYLFH' A
#
# COMPACT_ATOMS: atom_id res chain seq x y z
N MET A 1 9.88 -6.73 -0.49
CA MET A 1 8.85 -6.10 0.37
C MET A 1 9.01 -6.68 1.77
N GLU A 2 9.59 -5.95 2.72
CA GLU A 2 9.77 -6.47 4.09
C GLU A 2 8.72 -5.85 5.02
N GLY A 3 7.57 -6.52 5.09
CA GLY A 3 6.50 -6.16 6.01
C GLY A 3 5.29 -7.01 5.72
N ASN A 4 4.94 -7.90 6.65
CA ASN A 4 3.73 -8.71 6.57
C ASN A 4 2.52 -7.77 6.73
N TRP A 5 2.03 -7.24 5.61
CA TRP A 5 0.97 -6.24 5.60
C TRP A 5 -0.33 -6.76 6.24
N ARG A 6 -0.48 -8.09 6.31
CA ARG A 6 -1.59 -8.78 6.98
C ARG A 6 -1.69 -8.43 8.47
N GLU A 7 -0.61 -7.96 9.10
CA GLU A 7 -0.63 -7.51 10.50
C GLU A 7 -1.05 -6.03 10.67
N TRP A 8 -1.24 -5.31 9.57
CA TRP A 8 -1.56 -3.90 9.64
C TRP A 8 -3.05 -3.67 9.87
N LYS A 9 -3.36 -2.55 10.54
CA LYS A 9 -4.72 -2.18 10.92
C LYS A 9 -5.17 -0.94 10.15
N ILE A 10 -6.47 -0.86 9.90
CA ILE A 10 -7.13 0.35 9.39
C ILE A 10 -6.75 1.55 10.28
N GLY A 11 -6.42 2.67 9.66
CA GLY A 11 -5.96 3.91 10.31
C GLY A 11 -4.44 4.00 10.52
N ARG A 12 -3.68 2.93 10.24
CA ARG A 12 -2.22 2.98 10.29
C ARG A 12 -1.68 3.79 9.11
N LYS A 13 -0.84 4.78 9.41
CA LYS A 13 0.03 5.41 8.41
C LYS A 13 1.10 4.43 7.99
N THR A 14 1.23 4.22 6.69
CA THR A 14 2.19 3.30 6.11
C THR A 14 2.85 3.95 4.91
N VAL A 15 4.10 3.57 4.72
CA VAL A 15 4.94 4.06 3.64
C VAL A 15 5.26 2.87 2.78
N PHE A 16 4.79 2.91 1.54
CA PHE A 16 5.13 1.94 0.52
C PHE A 16 6.30 2.44 -0.29
N SER A 17 7.19 1.53 -0.59
CA SER A 17 8.32 1.77 -1.47
C SER A 17 8.30 0.64 -2.47
N GLU A 18 7.97 0.93 -3.72
CA GLU A 18 8.09 -0.03 -4.81
C GLU A 18 9.33 0.31 -5.61
N THR A 19 10.24 -0.66 -5.73
CA THR A 19 11.43 -0.52 -6.55
C THR A 19 11.11 -1.05 -7.94
N GLY A 20 10.75 -0.13 -8.84
CA GLY A 20 10.55 -0.43 -10.26
C GLY A 20 11.84 -0.27 -11.06
N PRO A 21 11.84 -0.66 -12.36
CA PRO A 21 12.99 -0.51 -13.25
C PRO A 21 13.41 0.96 -13.47
N GLU A 22 12.49 1.91 -13.25
CA GLU A 22 12.74 3.35 -13.40
C GLU A 22 13.09 4.06 -12.08
N GLY A 23 13.13 3.33 -10.95
CA GLY A 23 13.52 3.86 -9.65
C GLY A 23 12.62 3.42 -8.49
N CYS A 24 12.92 3.91 -7.29
CA CYS A 24 12.09 3.70 -6.11
C CYS A 24 10.94 4.71 -6.09
N VAL A 25 9.71 4.23 -6.28
CA VAL A 25 8.50 5.01 -6.05
C VAL A 25 8.12 4.87 -4.58
N ARG A 26 8.10 6.00 -3.86
CA ARG A 26 7.68 6.05 -2.45
C ARG A 26 6.29 6.67 -2.35
N PHE A 27 5.38 5.96 -1.71
CA PHE A 27 4.00 6.38 -1.49
C PHE A 27 3.69 6.35 0.00
N GLU A 28 3.20 7.46 0.56
CA GLU A 28 2.81 7.53 1.97
C GLU A 28 1.29 7.64 2.07
N GLY A 29 0.63 6.63 2.65
CA GLY A 29 -0.82 6.58 2.74
C GLY A 29 -1.32 6.03 4.08
N ILE A 30 -2.63 6.14 4.31
CA ILE A 30 -3.30 5.58 5.47
C ILE A 30 -4.10 4.36 5.01
N ILE A 31 -3.97 3.24 5.71
CA ILE A 31 -4.79 2.05 5.44
C ILE A 31 -6.24 2.38 5.75
N THR A 32 -7.10 2.30 4.74
CA THR A 32 -8.55 2.51 4.91
C THR A 32 -9.30 1.19 4.96
N GLU A 33 -8.80 0.16 4.29
CA GLU A 33 -9.45 -1.15 4.21
C GLU A 33 -8.39 -2.25 4.30
N VAL A 34 -8.70 -3.33 5.01
CA VAL A 34 -7.86 -4.52 5.11
C VAL A 34 -8.74 -5.71 4.80
N HIS A 35 -8.33 -6.48 3.80
CA HIS A 35 -8.94 -7.73 3.40
C HIS A 35 -7.95 -8.88 3.67
N GLU A 36 -8.43 -10.12 3.58
CA GLU A 36 -7.59 -11.31 3.80
C GLU A 36 -6.49 -11.46 2.73
N ASP A 37 -6.79 -10.98 1.52
CA ASP A 37 -5.96 -11.12 0.31
C ASP A 37 -5.26 -9.81 -0.09
N HIS A 38 -5.77 -8.64 0.34
CA HIS A 38 -5.16 -7.36 -0.02
C HIS A 38 -5.49 -6.27 0.99
N LEU A 39 -4.85 -5.12 0.85
CA LEU A 39 -5.16 -3.90 1.60
C LEU A 39 -5.39 -2.73 0.67
N ILE A 40 -6.18 -1.77 1.13
CA ILE A 40 -6.36 -0.48 0.47
C ILE A 40 -5.79 0.62 1.34
N CYS A 41 -4.89 1.38 0.75
CA CYS A 41 -4.39 2.62 1.31
C CYS A 41 -4.91 3.83 0.56
N LYS A 42 -5.15 4.92 1.26
CA LYS A 42 -5.51 6.21 0.68
C LYS A 42 -4.41 7.22 0.98
N ALA A 43 -3.93 7.90 -0.05
CA ALA A 43 -3.05 9.07 0.10
C ALA A 43 -3.51 10.18 -0.83
N ASP A 44 -3.69 11.38 -0.29
CA ASP A 44 -3.94 12.62 -1.06
C ASP A 44 -4.95 12.49 -2.22
N GLY A 45 -6.02 11.72 -2.01
CA GLY A 45 -7.07 11.49 -3.01
C GLY A 45 -6.87 10.27 -3.92
N MET A 46 -5.68 9.66 -3.93
CA MET A 46 -5.37 8.40 -4.62
C MET A 46 -5.59 7.20 -3.71
N ARG A 47 -6.00 6.07 -4.29
CA ARG A 47 -6.08 4.78 -3.60
C ARG A 47 -4.99 3.85 -4.12
N LEU A 48 -4.35 3.13 -3.22
CA LEU A 48 -3.31 2.16 -3.50
C LEU A 48 -3.81 0.81 -3.01
N TRP A 49 -4.05 -0.10 -3.94
CA TRP A 49 -4.35 -1.51 -3.67
C TRP A 49 -3.03 -2.26 -3.56
N ILE A 50 -2.88 -3.09 -2.54
CA ILE A 50 -1.62 -3.81 -2.31
C ILE A 50 -1.91 -5.22 -1.86
N ASP A 51 -1.23 -6.15 -2.49
CA ASP A 51 -1.20 -7.57 -2.22
C ASP A 51 0.23 -8.02 -1.86
N GLU A 52 0.43 -9.30 -1.55
CA GLU A 52 1.72 -9.90 -1.24
C GLU A 52 2.83 -9.62 -2.26
N ASP A 53 2.51 -9.51 -3.55
CA ASP A 53 3.52 -9.31 -4.60
C ASP A 53 3.33 -8.05 -5.43
N THR A 54 2.15 -7.42 -5.40
CA THR A 54 1.83 -6.31 -6.33
C THR A 54 1.15 -5.14 -5.64
N ALA A 55 1.49 -3.93 -6.07
CA ALA A 55 0.76 -2.72 -5.72
C ALA A 55 0.18 -2.05 -6.98
N TYR A 56 -1.09 -1.65 -6.92
CA TYR A 56 -1.79 -0.94 -7.99
C TYR A 56 -2.38 0.37 -7.49
N LEU A 57 -2.04 1.47 -8.15
CA LEU A 57 -2.57 2.79 -7.83
C LEU A 57 -3.78 3.10 -8.73
N PHE A 58 -4.89 3.54 -8.14
CA PHE A 58 -6.14 3.83 -8.85
C PHE A 58 -6.88 5.06 -8.27
N HIS A 59 -7.72 5.67 -9.13
CA HIS A 59 -8.51 6.88 -8.86
C HIS A 59 -9.93 6.52 -8.39
#